data_AF-A0A1I7T1K2-F1
#
_entry.id   AF-A0A1I7T1K2-F1
#
_cell.length_a   1.000
_cell.length_b   1.000
_cell.length_c   1.000
_cell.angle_alpha   90.00
_cell.angle_beta   90.00
_cell.angle_gamma   90.00
#
_symmetry.space_group_name_H-M   'P 1'
#
loop_
_entity.id
_entity.type
_entity.pdbx_description
1 polymer ?
#
loop_
_entity_poly.entity_id
_entity_poly.type
_entity_poly.pdbx_seq_one_letter_code
_entity_poly.pdbx_strand_id
1 'polypeptide(L)'
;MHIEGTALIVFVDSFLRYEKVIGFHMASLYCSSYGVCVLLLSTHFCYRYLAVCKPHTIRFLTGYRLMILFVPAMFFGVVWFATVEICEQPTHFVSEYLKDSLRLYYDEDSYAVAQLSAIYYFYDKTNQVVINWVACISIVILYSIMGSSITSIMIFGFKTFKSVDAHSKMSPMTKDLHRQLFHTLILQSLVPLFILFLPVGLLFLLPFFDVHPGYFANAPGAWISFYPAVDAVIAVLMIKDFRNAFLRRKRASVVAVNNFDSLTASNFRRQSSLIP
;
A
#
# COMPACT_ATOMS: atom_id res chain seq x y z
N MET A 1 -7.86 -1.20 -17.04
CA MET A 1 -9.10 -1.75 -16.45
C MET A 1 -10.27 -1.07 -17.11
N HIS A 2 -11.34 -1.79 -17.36
CA HIS A 2 -12.57 -1.24 -17.89
C HIS A 2 -13.75 -1.88 -17.18
N ILE A 3 -14.86 -1.14 -17.10
CA ILE A 3 -16.11 -1.61 -16.50
C ILE A 3 -17.20 -1.36 -17.51
N GLU A 4 -17.89 -2.42 -17.88
CA GLU A 4 -19.07 -2.37 -18.75
C GLU A 4 -20.20 -3.06 -18.00
N GLY A 5 -21.20 -2.28 -17.61
CA GLY A 5 -22.32 -2.73 -16.81
C GLY A 5 -21.88 -3.46 -15.54
N THR A 6 -22.20 -4.76 -15.47
CA THR A 6 -21.87 -5.64 -14.34
C THR A 6 -20.55 -6.39 -14.51
N ALA A 7 -19.83 -6.11 -15.59
CA ALA A 7 -18.56 -6.72 -15.93
C ALA A 7 -17.38 -5.82 -15.53
N LEU A 8 -16.34 -6.45 -14.98
CA LEU A 8 -15.03 -5.86 -14.76
C LEU A 8 -14.01 -6.60 -15.64
N ILE A 9 -13.16 -5.86 -16.34
CA ILE A 9 -12.07 -6.41 -17.14
C ILE A 9 -10.74 -5.70 -16.83
N VAL A 10 -9.69 -6.51 -16.71
CA VAL A 10 -8.29 -6.07 -16.68
C VAL A 10 -7.55 -6.79 -17.81
N PHE A 11 -7.34 -6.11 -18.92
CA PHE A 11 -6.57 -6.65 -20.04
C PHE A 11 -5.12 -6.16 -20.04
N VAL A 12 -4.24 -6.97 -20.63
CA VAL A 12 -2.82 -6.68 -20.76
C VAL A 12 -2.59 -5.75 -21.94
N ASP A 13 -2.13 -4.53 -21.67
CA ASP A 13 -1.71 -3.58 -22.70
C ASP A 13 -0.18 -3.53 -22.79
N SER A 14 0.40 -4.59 -23.37
CA SER A 14 1.85 -4.72 -23.57
C SER A 14 2.16 -5.57 -24.80
N PHE A 15 3.44 -5.83 -25.07
CA PHE A 15 3.84 -6.74 -26.16
C PHE A 15 3.30 -8.18 -25.98
N LEU A 16 2.88 -8.56 -24.77
CA LEU A 16 2.25 -9.84 -24.46
C LEU A 16 0.72 -9.85 -24.62
N ARG A 17 0.12 -8.77 -25.13
CA ARG A 17 -1.35 -8.63 -25.20
C ARG A 17 -2.04 -9.75 -25.96
N TYR A 18 -1.43 -10.30 -27.02
CA TYR A 18 -2.00 -11.39 -27.82
C TYR A 18 -1.55 -12.79 -27.35
N GLU A 19 -0.59 -12.85 -26.42
CA GLU A 19 -0.12 -14.09 -25.81
C GLU A 19 -1.03 -14.46 -24.63
N LYS A 20 -2.23 -14.95 -24.93
CA LYS A 20 -3.33 -15.15 -23.95
C LYS A 20 -2.91 -15.88 -22.68
N VAL A 21 -2.17 -16.97 -22.81
CA VAL A 21 -1.78 -17.81 -21.66
C VAL A 21 -0.80 -17.06 -20.76
N ILE A 22 0.28 -16.54 -21.34
CA ILE A 22 1.32 -15.83 -20.57
C ILE A 22 0.76 -14.53 -20.02
N GLY A 23 0.02 -13.77 -20.84
CA GLY A 23 -0.60 -12.52 -20.45
C GLY A 23 -1.63 -12.69 -19.33
N PHE A 24 -2.43 -13.75 -19.34
CA PHE A 24 -3.37 -14.08 -18.26
C PHE A 24 -2.64 -14.28 -16.93
N HIS A 25 -1.64 -15.16 -16.89
CA HIS A 25 -0.87 -15.42 -15.67
C HIS A 25 -0.11 -14.19 -15.18
N MET A 26 0.42 -13.37 -16.09
CA MET A 26 1.07 -12.11 -15.74
C MET A 26 0.07 -11.09 -15.17
N ALA A 27 -1.12 -10.97 -15.75
CA ALA A 27 -2.17 -10.10 -15.23
C ALA A 27 -2.64 -10.54 -13.84
N SER A 28 -2.79 -11.85 -13.63
CA SER A 28 -3.13 -12.44 -12.33
C SER A 28 -2.05 -12.20 -11.29
N LEU A 29 -0.78 -12.39 -11.66
CA LEU A 29 0.37 -12.10 -10.79
C LEU A 29 0.42 -10.61 -10.44
N TYR A 30 0.18 -9.72 -11.41
CA TYR A 30 0.08 -8.29 -11.18
C TYR A 30 -1.04 -7.95 -10.19
N CYS A 31 -2.24 -8.53 -10.37
CA CYS A 31 -3.36 -8.36 -9.45
C CYS A 31 -3.03 -8.85 -8.03
N SER A 32 -2.41 -10.03 -7.89
CA SER A 32 -1.99 -10.57 -6.60
C SER A 32 -0.91 -9.73 -5.93
N SER A 33 0.05 -9.20 -6.70
CA SER A 33 1.11 -8.34 -6.16
C SER A 33 0.54 -7.12 -5.43
N TYR A 34 -0.60 -6.61 -5.89
CA TYR A 34 -1.32 -5.54 -5.23
C TYR A 34 -1.85 -5.93 -3.85
N GLY A 35 -2.50 -7.11 -3.75
CA GLY A 35 -2.95 -7.67 -2.48
C GLY A 35 -1.80 -7.92 -1.51
N VAL A 36 -0.69 -8.47 -2.02
CA VAL A 36 0.54 -8.69 -1.24
C VAL A 36 1.10 -7.37 -0.69
N CYS A 37 1.10 -6.28 -1.47
CA CYS A 37 1.53 -4.97 -1.00
C CYS A 37 0.72 -4.48 0.22
N VAL A 38 -0.61 -4.65 0.21
CA VAL A 38 -1.46 -4.31 1.38
C VAL A 38 -1.11 -5.17 2.59
N LEU A 39 -0.94 -6.48 2.37
CA LEU A 39 -0.61 -7.44 3.42
C LEU A 39 0.76 -7.14 4.05
N LEU A 40 1.76 -6.82 3.22
CA LEU A 40 3.09 -6.40 3.69
C LEU A 40 3.05 -5.09 4.48
N LEU A 41 2.22 -4.13 4.04
CA LEU A 41 2.00 -2.90 4.79
C LEU A 41 1.39 -3.21 6.17
N SER A 42 0.43 -4.13 6.24
CA SER A 42 -0.15 -4.61 7.50
C SER A 42 0.88 -5.29 8.40
N THR A 43 1.69 -6.20 7.85
CA THR A 43 2.81 -6.85 8.53
C THR A 43 3.80 -5.83 9.10
N HIS A 44 4.09 -4.76 8.36
CA HIS A 44 4.98 -3.69 8.82
C HIS A 44 4.41 -2.92 10.03
N PHE A 45 3.10 -2.68 10.08
CA PHE A 45 2.44 -2.11 11.27
C PHE A 45 2.48 -3.05 12.46
N CYS A 46 2.25 -4.34 12.24
CA CYS A 46 2.38 -5.37 13.27
C CYS A 46 3.80 -5.38 13.85
N TYR A 47 4.83 -5.39 12.99
CA TYR A 47 6.23 -5.32 13.40
C TYR A 47 6.51 -4.10 14.29
N ARG A 48 6.05 -2.91 13.88
CA ARG A 48 6.23 -1.67 14.64
C ARG A 48 5.57 -1.73 16.00
N TYR A 49 4.34 -2.23 16.06
CA TYR A 49 3.64 -2.45 17.31
C TYR A 49 4.44 -3.38 18.24
N LEU A 50 4.98 -4.48 17.71
CA LEU A 50 5.82 -5.40 18.49
C LEU A 50 7.11 -4.73 18.97
N ALA A 51 7.78 -3.97 18.11
CA ALA A 51 9.04 -3.31 18.44
C ALA A 51 8.88 -2.24 19.54
N VAL A 52 7.77 -1.47 19.50
CA VAL A 52 7.51 -0.38 20.46
C VAL A 52 6.86 -0.88 21.74
N CYS A 53 5.84 -1.72 21.64
CA CYS A 53 5.00 -2.09 22.77
C CYS A 53 5.41 -3.41 23.43
N LYS A 54 6.14 -4.28 22.72
CA LYS A 54 6.49 -5.64 23.15
C LYS A 54 7.98 -5.95 22.88
N PRO A 55 8.93 -5.15 23.44
CA PRO A 55 10.35 -5.33 23.17
C PRO A 55 10.91 -6.69 23.63
N HIS A 56 10.25 -7.36 24.58
CA HIS A 56 10.63 -8.73 24.96
C HIS A 56 10.33 -9.75 23.84
N THR A 57 9.21 -9.59 23.12
CA THR A 57 8.82 -10.45 22.00
C THR A 57 9.70 -10.22 20.77
N ILE A 58 10.00 -8.96 20.43
CA ILE A 58 10.84 -8.64 19.27
C ILE A 58 12.25 -9.24 19.40
N ARG A 59 12.77 -9.36 20.63
CA ARG A 59 14.08 -9.94 20.91
C ARG A 59 14.17 -11.41 20.49
N PHE A 60 13.08 -12.17 20.59
CA PHE A 60 13.00 -13.55 20.10
C PHE A 60 12.81 -13.66 18.58
N LEU A 61 12.30 -12.59 17.95
CA LEU A 61 12.08 -12.46 16.51
C LEU A 61 13.25 -11.75 15.81
N THR A 62 14.48 -12.08 16.19
CA THR A 62 15.72 -11.52 15.59
C THR A 62 16.30 -12.45 14.53
N GLY A 63 17.01 -11.89 13.55
CA GLY A 63 17.63 -12.64 12.45
C GLY A 63 16.59 -13.32 11.54
N TYR A 64 16.84 -14.58 11.15
CA TYR A 64 15.96 -15.32 10.25
C TYR A 64 14.54 -15.53 10.80
N ARG A 65 14.36 -15.48 12.12
CA ARG A 65 13.04 -15.66 12.77
C ARG A 65 12.08 -14.50 12.47
N LEU A 66 12.59 -13.35 12.05
CA LEU A 66 11.77 -12.24 11.58
C LEU A 66 10.94 -12.62 10.34
N MET A 67 11.43 -13.57 9.52
CA MET A 67 10.72 -14.05 8.33
C MET A 67 9.35 -14.66 8.66
N ILE A 68 9.16 -15.15 9.88
CA ILE A 68 7.88 -15.70 10.37
C ILE A 68 6.76 -14.66 10.25
N LEU A 69 7.07 -13.36 10.40
CA LEU A 69 6.07 -12.29 10.32
C LEU A 69 5.54 -12.08 8.89
N PHE A 70 6.30 -12.51 7.88
CA PHE A 70 5.92 -12.40 6.47
C PHE A 70 5.15 -13.62 5.96
N VAL A 71 5.19 -14.75 6.69
CA VAL A 71 4.49 -15.98 6.31
C VAL A 71 2.98 -15.75 6.10
N PRO A 72 2.24 -15.05 6.98
CA PRO A 72 0.83 -14.77 6.76
C PRO A 72 0.59 -13.95 5.48
N ALA A 73 1.43 -12.93 5.23
CA ALA A 73 1.30 -12.09 4.05
C ALA A 73 1.51 -12.90 2.76
N MET A 74 2.50 -13.80 2.74
CA MET A 74 2.72 -14.69 1.60
C MET A 74 1.59 -15.70 1.42
N PHE A 75 1.09 -16.28 2.51
CA PHE A 75 -0.04 -17.21 2.47
C PHE A 75 -1.29 -16.57 1.86
N PHE A 76 -1.71 -15.42 2.37
CA PHE A 76 -2.86 -14.71 1.82
C PHE A 76 -2.62 -14.17 0.41
N GLY A 77 -1.37 -13.85 0.04
CA GLY A 77 -0.99 -13.52 -1.33
C GLY A 77 -1.18 -14.67 -2.31
N VAL A 78 -0.80 -15.89 -1.90
CA VAL A 78 -1.03 -17.11 -2.70
C VAL A 78 -2.53 -17.40 -2.81
N VAL A 79 -3.30 -17.23 -1.72
CA VAL A 79 -4.77 -17.36 -1.76
C VAL A 79 -5.36 -16.36 -2.75
N TRP A 80 -4.94 -15.09 -2.71
CA TRP A 80 -5.38 -14.07 -3.66
C TRP A 80 -5.06 -14.46 -5.10
N PHE A 81 -3.83 -14.88 -5.37
CA PHE A 81 -3.41 -15.32 -6.70
C PHE A 81 -4.24 -16.50 -7.20
N ALA A 82 -4.42 -17.53 -6.37
CA ALA A 82 -5.22 -18.71 -6.71
C ALA A 82 -6.69 -18.35 -6.97
N THR A 83 -7.27 -17.45 -6.18
CA THR A 83 -8.64 -16.95 -6.39
C THR A 83 -8.76 -16.28 -7.75
N VAL A 84 -7.82 -15.39 -8.11
CA VAL A 84 -7.84 -14.71 -9.42
C VAL A 84 -7.63 -15.70 -10.57
N GLU A 85 -6.65 -16.60 -10.47
CA GLU A 85 -6.35 -17.61 -11.49
C GLU A 85 -7.53 -18.55 -11.79
N ILE A 86 -8.31 -18.91 -10.77
CA ILE A 86 -9.39 -19.90 -10.89
C ILE A 86 -10.71 -19.22 -11.25
N CYS A 87 -11.02 -18.08 -10.64
CA CYS A 87 -12.35 -17.47 -10.75
C CYS A 87 -12.48 -16.42 -11.85
N GLU A 88 -11.39 -15.77 -12.26
CA GLU A 88 -11.40 -14.63 -13.20
C GLU A 88 -10.97 -15.03 -14.63
N GLN A 89 -11.06 -16.33 -14.95
CA GLN A 89 -10.74 -16.83 -16.28
C GLN A 89 -11.74 -16.29 -17.31
N PRO A 90 -11.27 -15.78 -18.46
CA PRO A 90 -12.14 -15.28 -19.50
C PRO A 90 -12.93 -16.42 -20.12
N THR A 91 -14.26 -16.38 -19.97
CA THR A 91 -15.17 -17.29 -20.65
C THR A 91 -15.64 -16.68 -21.96
N HIS A 92 -16.13 -17.53 -22.88
CA HIS A 92 -16.72 -17.06 -24.14
C HIS A 92 -17.89 -16.08 -23.90
N PHE A 93 -18.69 -16.32 -22.86
CA PHE A 93 -19.80 -15.43 -22.50
C PHE A 93 -19.32 -14.04 -22.07
N VAL A 94 -18.32 -14.00 -21.19
CA VAL A 94 -17.75 -12.72 -20.70
C VAL A 94 -17.05 -11.96 -21.84
N SER A 95 -16.35 -12.69 -22.72
CA SER A 95 -15.69 -12.09 -23.88
C SER A 95 -16.70 -11.48 -24.86
N GLU A 96 -17.80 -12.18 -25.17
CA GLU A 96 -18.85 -11.63 -26.03
C GLU A 96 -19.50 -10.39 -25.41
N TYR A 97 -19.80 -10.44 -24.10
CA TYR A 97 -20.41 -9.33 -23.37
C TYR A 97 -19.55 -8.06 -23.43
N LEU A 98 -18.23 -8.20 -23.39
CA LEU A 98 -17.28 -7.08 -23.37
C LEU A 98 -16.85 -6.59 -24.76
N LYS A 99 -17.19 -7.32 -25.83
CA LYS A 99 -16.65 -7.13 -27.18
C LYS A 99 -16.87 -5.72 -27.74
N ASP A 100 -18.12 -5.27 -27.76
CA ASP A 100 -18.48 -3.98 -28.37
C ASP A 100 -17.89 -2.81 -27.57
N SER A 101 -17.89 -2.92 -26.24
CA SER A 101 -17.33 -1.90 -25.37
C SER A 101 -15.80 -1.79 -25.50
N LEU A 102 -15.09 -2.92 -25.51
CA LEU A 102 -13.64 -2.93 -25.75
C LEU A 102 -13.27 -2.37 -27.11
N ARG A 103 -14.04 -2.73 -28.16
CA ARG A 103 -13.84 -2.22 -29.51
C ARG A 103 -14.06 -0.70 -29.57
N LEU A 104 -15.07 -0.19 -28.87
CA LEU A 104 -15.40 1.24 -28.86
C LEU A 104 -14.36 2.09 -28.13
N TYR A 105 -13.93 1.66 -26.94
CA TYR A 105 -13.06 2.47 -26.08
C TYR A 105 -11.56 2.27 -26.33
N TYR A 106 -11.16 1.09 -26.82
CA TYR A 106 -9.75 0.73 -26.94
C TYR A 106 -9.35 0.22 -28.34
N ASP A 107 -10.29 0.10 -29.28
CA ASP A 107 -10.07 -0.50 -30.61
C ASP A 107 -9.51 -1.94 -30.56
N GLU A 108 -9.79 -2.67 -29.48
CA GLU A 108 -9.30 -4.03 -29.23
C GLU A 108 -10.44 -5.06 -29.28
N ASP A 109 -10.07 -6.32 -29.56
CA ASP A 109 -11.00 -7.46 -29.54
C ASP A 109 -10.86 -8.22 -28.23
N SER A 110 -11.96 -8.30 -27.46
CA SER A 110 -12.03 -9.05 -26.19
C SER A 110 -11.67 -10.53 -26.36
N TYR A 111 -11.86 -11.10 -27.54
CA TYR A 111 -11.46 -12.48 -27.81
C TYR A 111 -9.98 -12.63 -28.07
N ALA A 112 -9.28 -11.59 -28.53
CA ALA A 112 -7.88 -11.67 -28.91
C ALA A 112 -6.94 -11.36 -27.74
N VAL A 113 -7.33 -10.43 -26.87
CA VAL A 113 -6.46 -9.93 -25.81
C VAL A 113 -6.41 -10.85 -24.59
N ALA A 114 -5.23 -10.91 -23.95
CA ALA A 114 -5.05 -11.54 -22.65
C ALA A 114 -5.72 -10.68 -21.57
N GLN A 115 -6.65 -11.28 -20.82
CA GLN A 115 -7.51 -10.55 -19.89
C GLN A 115 -7.84 -11.37 -18.64
N LEU A 116 -8.02 -10.66 -17.53
CA LEU A 116 -8.83 -11.09 -16.38
C LEU A 116 -10.20 -10.46 -16.52
N SER A 117 -11.26 -11.23 -16.30
CA SER A 117 -12.62 -10.69 -16.44
C SER A 117 -13.62 -11.42 -15.56
N ALA A 118 -14.49 -10.66 -14.90
CA ALA A 118 -15.64 -11.16 -14.16
C ALA A 118 -16.91 -10.44 -14.57
N ILE A 119 -18.01 -11.18 -14.60
CA ILE A 119 -19.38 -10.65 -14.60
C ILE A 119 -20.03 -11.12 -13.31
N TYR A 120 -20.52 -10.20 -12.48
CA TYR A 120 -21.11 -10.56 -11.18
C TYR A 120 -22.54 -11.07 -11.30
N TYR A 121 -23.35 -10.45 -12.16
CA TYR A 121 -24.69 -10.91 -12.49
C TYR A 121 -25.07 -10.47 -13.89
N PHE A 122 -25.98 -11.17 -14.54
CA PHE A 122 -26.48 -10.82 -15.87
C PHE A 122 -27.97 -11.12 -15.99
N TYR A 123 -28.62 -10.55 -17.00
CA TYR A 123 -30.02 -10.84 -17.31
C TYR A 123 -30.09 -11.95 -18.37
N ASP A 124 -30.81 -13.02 -18.08
CA ASP A 124 -31.09 -14.08 -19.07
C ASP A 124 -32.13 -13.61 -20.11
N LYS A 125 -32.35 -14.41 -21.16
CA LYS A 125 -33.36 -14.19 -22.21
C LYS A 125 -34.79 -13.97 -21.68
N THR A 126 -35.06 -14.45 -20.46
CA THR A 126 -36.33 -14.27 -19.73
C THR A 126 -36.38 -12.99 -18.89
N ASN A 127 -35.35 -12.13 -18.99
CA ASN A 127 -35.13 -10.93 -18.19
C ASN A 127 -35.03 -11.21 -16.68
N GLN A 128 -34.63 -12.42 -16.29
CA GLN A 128 -34.36 -12.79 -14.91
C GLN A 128 -32.87 -12.59 -14.58
N VAL A 129 -32.60 -12.11 -13.37
CA VAL A 129 -31.23 -11.91 -12.87
C VAL A 129 -30.62 -13.26 -12.53
N VAL A 130 -29.52 -13.58 -13.20
CA VAL A 130 -28.67 -14.75 -12.91
C VAL A 130 -27.39 -14.25 -12.25
N ILE A 131 -27.12 -14.72 -11.04
CA ILE A 131 -25.92 -14.36 -10.27
C ILE A 131 -24.79 -15.33 -10.62
N ASN A 132 -23.63 -14.78 -10.97
CA ASN A 132 -22.41 -15.55 -11.10
C ASN A 132 -21.76 -15.70 -9.73
N TRP A 133 -22.15 -16.75 -9.01
CA TRP A 133 -21.65 -17.03 -7.66
C TRP A 133 -20.12 -17.18 -7.59
N VAL A 134 -19.47 -17.65 -8.66
CA VAL A 134 -18.00 -17.78 -8.69
C VAL A 134 -17.34 -16.40 -8.63
N ALA A 135 -17.78 -15.46 -9.47
CA ALA A 135 -17.27 -14.09 -9.45
C ALA A 135 -17.61 -13.37 -8.13
N CYS A 136 -18.83 -13.57 -7.59
CA CYS A 136 -19.21 -12.99 -6.30
C CYS A 136 -18.38 -13.54 -5.13
N ILE A 137 -18.12 -14.85 -5.09
CA ILE A 137 -17.27 -15.46 -4.05
C ILE A 137 -15.83 -14.97 -4.20
N SER A 138 -15.31 -14.90 -5.43
CA SER A 138 -13.98 -14.36 -5.75
C SER A 138 -13.80 -12.99 -5.11
N ILE A 139 -14.68 -12.04 -5.44
CA ILE A 139 -14.53 -10.67 -4.94
C ILE A 139 -14.74 -10.55 -3.43
N VAL A 140 -15.60 -11.37 -2.83
CA VAL A 140 -15.77 -11.43 -1.36
C VAL A 140 -14.47 -11.89 -0.68
N ILE A 141 -13.76 -12.87 -1.25
CA ILE A 141 -12.46 -13.30 -0.74
C ILE A 141 -11.45 -12.15 -0.84
N LEU A 142 -11.38 -11.47 -1.99
CA LEU A 142 -10.46 -10.33 -2.19
C LEU A 142 -10.74 -9.19 -1.20
N TYR A 143 -12.02 -8.82 -1.01
CA TYR A 143 -12.42 -7.82 -0.01
C TYR A 143 -12.13 -8.26 1.42
N SER A 144 -12.28 -9.54 1.73
CA SER A 144 -11.98 -10.06 3.07
C SER A 144 -10.49 -9.96 3.40
N ILE A 145 -9.62 -10.28 2.43
CA ILE A 145 -8.17 -10.13 2.58
C ILE A 145 -7.78 -8.65 2.72
N MET A 146 -8.31 -7.78 1.85
CA MET A 146 -8.02 -6.35 1.90
C MET A 146 -8.57 -5.69 3.18
N GLY A 147 -9.81 -6.00 3.54
CA GLY A 147 -10.48 -5.50 4.74
C GLY A 147 -9.75 -5.90 6.01
N SER A 148 -9.43 -7.18 6.18
CA SER A 148 -8.65 -7.66 7.34
C SER A 148 -7.28 -7.00 7.44
N SER A 149 -6.62 -6.75 6.31
CA SER A 149 -5.33 -6.06 6.26
C SER A 149 -5.45 -4.60 6.69
N ILE A 150 -6.43 -3.86 6.16
CA ILE A 150 -6.71 -2.46 6.52
C ILE A 150 -7.11 -2.35 8.00
N THR A 151 -7.99 -3.23 8.49
CA THR A 151 -8.36 -3.26 9.91
C THR A 151 -7.14 -3.51 10.81
N SER A 152 -6.27 -4.44 10.43
CA SER A 152 -5.03 -4.71 11.16
C SER A 152 -4.09 -3.51 11.17
N ILE A 153 -3.94 -2.78 10.06
CA ILE A 153 -3.19 -1.52 9.97
C ILE A 153 -3.74 -0.50 10.97
N MET A 154 -5.06 -0.30 10.99
CA MET A 154 -5.71 0.65 11.89
C MET A 154 -5.53 0.27 13.36
N ILE A 155 -5.72 -1.00 13.72
CA ILE A 155 -5.56 -1.50 15.09
C ILE A 155 -4.12 -1.34 15.56
N PHE A 156 -3.14 -1.85 14.80
CA PHE A 156 -1.74 -1.79 15.20
C PHE A 156 -1.20 -0.36 15.16
N GLY A 157 -1.62 0.45 14.20
CA GLY A 157 -1.32 1.88 14.14
C GLY A 157 -1.81 2.61 15.39
N PHE A 158 -3.08 2.43 15.76
CA PHE A 158 -3.66 3.05 16.94
C PHE A 158 -3.03 2.57 18.25
N LYS A 159 -2.77 1.26 18.39
CA LYS A 159 -2.10 0.72 19.59
C LYS A 159 -0.68 1.23 19.73
N THR A 160 0.04 1.38 18.62
CA THR A 160 1.38 1.97 18.61
C THR A 160 1.32 3.45 19.02
N PHE A 161 0.36 4.21 18.49
CA PHE A 161 0.14 5.62 18.88
C PHE A 161 -0.04 5.77 20.38
N LYS A 162 -0.98 5.01 20.95
CA LYS A 162 -1.29 5.06 22.38
C LYS A 162 -0.09 4.70 23.25
N SER A 163 0.73 3.73 22.83
CA SER A 163 1.91 3.32 23.59
C SER A 163 3.02 4.36 23.57
N VAL A 164 3.25 5.02 22.42
CA VAL A 164 4.24 6.11 22.29
C VAL A 164 3.83 7.31 23.17
N ASP A 165 2.55 7.63 23.23
CA ASP A 165 2.04 8.73 24.06
C ASP A 165 2.15 8.41 25.57
N ALA A 166 1.90 7.15 25.96
CA ALA A 166 1.93 6.71 27.36
C ALA A 166 3.33 6.52 27.96
N HIS A 167 4.37 6.20 27.18
CA HIS A 167 5.73 5.96 27.68
C HIS A 167 6.50 7.27 27.91
N SER A 168 6.10 7.99 28.96
CA SER A 168 6.56 9.32 29.40
C SER A 168 7.83 9.31 30.26
N LYS A 169 8.87 8.54 29.90
CA LYS A 169 10.19 8.58 30.57
C LYS A 169 11.36 8.96 29.65
N MET A 170 11.07 9.56 28.48
CA MET A 170 12.09 9.97 27.51
C MET A 170 12.34 11.47 27.53
N SER A 171 13.57 11.88 27.20
CA SER A 171 13.95 13.29 27.11
C SER A 171 13.08 14.03 26.07
N PRO A 172 12.90 15.37 26.20
CA PRO A 172 12.09 16.15 25.27
C PRO A 172 12.51 16.00 23.80
N MET A 173 13.82 15.88 23.55
CA MET A 173 14.39 15.72 22.20
C MET A 173 14.07 14.34 21.61
N THR A 174 14.21 13.28 22.40
CA THR A 174 13.89 11.90 21.97
C THR A 174 12.39 11.72 21.76
N LYS A 175 11.55 12.36 22.60
CA LYS A 175 10.10 12.38 22.46
C LYS A 175 9.65 13.10 21.18
N ASP A 176 10.26 14.23 20.83
CA ASP A 176 9.94 14.97 19.61
C ASP A 176 10.34 14.20 18.35
N LEU A 177 11.48 13.49 18.38
CA LEU A 177 11.93 12.61 17.29
C LEU A 177 10.99 11.41 17.10
N HIS A 178 10.62 10.70 18.17
CA HIS A 178 9.65 9.59 18.09
C HIS A 178 8.28 10.06 17.61
N ARG A 179 7.80 11.24 18.05
CA ARG A 179 6.54 11.82 17.58
C ARG A 179 6.59 12.16 16.09
N GLN A 180 7.70 12.73 15.60
CA GLN A 180 7.88 13.05 14.18
C GLN A 180 7.98 11.81 13.32
N LEU A 181 8.77 10.82 13.74
CA LEU A 181 8.88 9.54 13.06
C LEU A 181 7.49 8.88 13.00
N PHE A 182 6.76 8.86 14.10
CA PHE A 182 5.42 8.27 14.18
C PHE A 182 4.37 8.99 13.31
N HIS A 183 4.35 10.33 13.31
CA HIS A 183 3.42 11.10 12.48
C HIS A 183 3.73 10.96 10.99
N THR A 184 5.01 10.96 10.62
CA THR A 184 5.48 10.66 9.26
C THR A 184 5.01 9.27 8.85
N LEU A 185 5.12 8.30 9.75
CA LEU A 185 4.71 6.93 9.55
C LEU A 185 3.20 6.75 9.33
N ILE A 186 2.36 7.46 10.10
CA ILE A 186 0.92 7.46 9.87
C ILE A 186 0.63 8.04 8.48
N LEU A 187 1.20 9.20 8.17
CA LEU A 187 0.97 9.86 6.89
C LEU A 187 1.39 8.96 5.72
N GLN A 188 2.58 8.36 5.80
CA GLN A 188 3.11 7.43 4.80
C GLN A 188 2.21 6.21 4.59
N SER A 189 1.39 5.86 5.58
CA SER A 189 0.51 4.69 5.53
C SER A 189 -0.91 5.04 5.10
N LEU A 190 -1.37 6.26 5.38
CA LEU A 190 -2.63 6.78 4.84
C LEU A 190 -2.54 7.05 3.34
N VAL A 191 -1.36 7.44 2.85
CA VAL A 191 -1.12 7.72 1.43
C VAL A 191 -1.47 6.54 0.51
N PRO A 192 -0.89 5.33 0.68
CA PRO A 192 -1.27 4.19 -0.15
C PRO A 192 -2.72 3.76 0.11
N LEU A 193 -3.27 3.97 1.31
CA LEU A 193 -4.68 3.68 1.58
C LEU A 193 -5.63 4.55 0.74
N PHE A 194 -5.39 5.86 0.65
CA PHE A 194 -6.26 6.77 -0.08
C PHE A 194 -5.94 6.88 -1.58
N ILE A 195 -4.67 6.76 -1.97
CA ILE A 195 -4.24 6.93 -3.37
C ILE A 195 -4.27 5.63 -4.15
N LEU A 196 -3.98 4.50 -3.48
CA LEU A 196 -3.95 3.19 -4.13
C LEU A 196 -5.18 2.37 -3.77
N PHE A 197 -5.33 1.96 -2.50
CA PHE A 197 -6.26 0.90 -2.09
C PHE A 197 -7.74 1.30 -2.16
N LEU A 198 -8.07 2.52 -1.74
CA LEU A 198 -9.44 3.00 -1.76
C LEU A 198 -9.99 3.13 -3.19
N PRO A 199 -9.30 3.76 -4.17
CA PRO A 199 -9.77 3.80 -5.56
C PRO A 199 -10.00 2.43 -6.18
N VAL A 200 -9.08 1.48 -5.99
CA VAL A 200 -9.25 0.11 -6.52
C VAL A 200 -10.41 -0.60 -5.84
N GLY A 201 -10.50 -0.48 -4.51
CA GLY A 201 -11.61 -1.05 -3.74
C GLY A 201 -12.97 -0.50 -4.15
N LEU A 202 -13.05 0.79 -4.53
CA LEU A 202 -14.28 1.39 -5.07
C LEU A 202 -14.59 0.90 -6.48
N LEU A 203 -13.58 0.78 -7.37
CA LEU A 203 -13.79 0.25 -8.72
C LEU A 203 -14.35 -1.16 -8.72
N PHE A 204 -13.96 -2.00 -7.77
CA PHE A 204 -14.52 -3.34 -7.61
C PHE A 204 -16.00 -3.32 -7.16
N LEU A 205 -16.49 -2.24 -6.51
CA LEU A 205 -17.89 -2.08 -6.15
C LEU A 205 -18.76 -1.57 -7.31
N LEU A 206 -18.20 -0.76 -8.21
CA LEU A 206 -18.97 -0.09 -9.27
C LEU A 206 -19.83 -1.04 -10.14
N PRO A 207 -19.37 -2.24 -10.53
CA PRO A 207 -20.16 -3.16 -11.34
C PRO A 207 -21.41 -3.69 -10.63
N PHE A 208 -21.46 -3.65 -9.29
CA PHE A 208 -22.66 -4.03 -8.52
C PHE A 208 -23.78 -2.98 -8.61
N PHE A 209 -23.43 -1.75 -8.93
CA PHE A 209 -24.35 -0.62 -9.06
C PHE A 209 -24.57 -0.21 -10.51
N ASP A 210 -24.05 -0.98 -11.47
CA ASP A 210 -24.13 -0.69 -12.91
C ASP A 210 -23.56 0.70 -13.26
N VAL A 211 -22.48 1.10 -12.58
CA VAL A 211 -21.85 2.41 -12.77
C VAL A 211 -20.69 2.31 -13.75
N HIS A 212 -20.73 3.16 -14.79
CA HIS A 212 -19.73 3.19 -15.86
C HIS A 212 -18.74 4.35 -15.67
N PRO A 213 -17.54 4.12 -15.11
CA PRO A 213 -16.50 5.15 -14.96
C PRO A 213 -15.76 5.48 -16.27
N GLY A 214 -15.94 4.70 -17.34
CA GLY A 214 -15.19 4.84 -18.59
C GLY A 214 -13.67 4.81 -18.34
N TYR A 215 -12.92 5.74 -18.96
CA TYR A 215 -11.46 5.82 -18.81
C TYR A 215 -10.98 6.07 -17.37
N PHE A 216 -11.82 6.57 -16.46
CA PHE A 216 -11.43 6.74 -15.06
C PHE A 216 -11.16 5.40 -14.36
N ALA A 217 -11.65 4.27 -14.88
CA ALA A 217 -11.28 2.94 -14.40
C ALA A 217 -9.77 2.66 -14.52
N ASN A 218 -9.06 3.35 -15.41
CA ASN A 218 -7.61 3.23 -15.57
C ASN A 218 -6.80 4.04 -14.54
N ALA A 219 -7.43 4.98 -13.82
CA ALA A 219 -6.73 5.88 -12.92
C ALA A 219 -5.86 5.18 -11.85
N PRO A 220 -6.31 4.09 -11.17
CA PRO A 220 -5.46 3.43 -10.19
C PRO A 220 -4.20 2.81 -10.78
N GLY A 221 -4.25 2.34 -12.03
CA GLY A 221 -3.06 1.86 -12.74
C GLY A 221 -2.02 2.97 -12.94
N ALA A 222 -2.46 4.19 -13.24
CA ALA A 222 -1.57 5.35 -13.29
C ALA A 222 -1.01 5.70 -11.91
N TRP A 223 -1.86 5.75 -10.87
CA TRP A 223 -1.45 6.10 -9.50
C TRP A 223 -0.42 5.13 -8.92
N ILE A 224 -0.47 3.85 -9.29
CA ILE A 224 0.52 2.85 -8.86
C ILE A 224 1.94 3.23 -9.30
N SER A 225 2.08 3.83 -10.49
CA SER A 225 3.38 4.21 -11.05
C SER A 225 3.95 5.46 -10.38
N PHE A 226 3.08 6.37 -9.92
CA PHE A 226 3.48 7.59 -9.24
C PHE A 226 3.68 7.41 -7.73
N TYR A 227 3.09 6.39 -7.12
CA TYR A 227 3.16 6.17 -5.68
C TYR A 227 4.58 6.18 -5.10
N PRO A 228 5.59 5.49 -5.70
CA PRO A 228 6.96 5.53 -5.16
C PRO A 228 7.55 6.95 -5.12
N ALA A 229 7.23 7.78 -6.12
CA ALA A 229 7.66 9.17 -6.16
C ALA A 229 6.96 10.00 -5.07
N VAL A 230 5.65 9.80 -4.89
CA VAL A 230 4.88 10.46 -3.82
C VAL A 230 5.42 10.07 -2.43
N ASP A 231 5.68 8.78 -2.21
CA ASP A 231 6.25 8.25 -0.97
C ASP A 231 7.62 8.89 -0.66
N ALA A 232 8.50 8.97 -1.66
CA ALA A 232 9.80 9.62 -1.53
C ALA A 232 9.69 11.12 -1.20
N VAL A 233 8.80 11.86 -1.88
CA VAL A 233 8.57 13.29 -1.61
C VAL A 233 8.08 13.50 -0.18
N ILE A 234 7.13 12.70 0.28
CA ILE A 234 6.60 12.78 1.65
C ILE A 234 7.71 12.53 2.66
N ALA A 235 8.56 11.52 2.44
CA ALA A 235 9.69 11.23 3.31
C ALA A 235 10.67 12.41 3.40
N VAL A 236 11.03 13.03 2.27
CA VAL A 236 11.93 14.20 2.24
C VAL A 236 11.33 15.40 2.96
N LEU A 237 10.03 15.67 2.80
CA LEU A 237 9.38 16.84 3.40
C LEU A 237 9.15 16.70 4.92
N MET A 238 8.81 15.49 5.38
CA MET A 238 8.44 15.22 6.77
C MET A 238 9.65 14.98 7.69
N ILE A 239 10.72 14.36 7.19
CA ILE A 239 11.91 14.05 8.00
C ILE A 239 12.87 15.23 7.99
N LYS A 240 13.06 15.88 9.15
CA LYS A 240 13.88 17.10 9.29
C LYS A 240 15.30 16.93 8.73
N ASP A 241 15.94 15.79 8.97
CA ASP A 241 17.29 15.52 8.48
C ASP A 241 17.34 15.43 6.94
N PHE A 242 16.38 14.73 6.32
CA PHE A 242 16.26 14.66 4.86
C PHE A 242 15.95 16.02 4.25
N ARG A 243 15.02 16.77 4.84
CA ARG A 243 14.69 18.12 4.39
C ARG A 243 15.89 19.06 4.50
N ASN A 244 16.64 19.01 5.61
CA ASN A 244 17.81 19.86 5.82
C ASN A 244 18.96 19.50 4.87
N ALA A 245 19.17 18.20 4.60
CA ALA A 245 20.13 17.72 3.61
C ALA A 245 19.73 18.17 2.20
N PHE A 246 18.46 18.02 1.82
CA PHE A 246 17.92 18.42 0.51
C PHE A 246 17.99 19.94 0.30
N LEU A 247 17.59 20.73 1.29
CA LEU A 247 17.66 22.20 1.25
C LEU A 247 19.05 22.77 1.51
N ARG A 248 20.09 21.92 1.63
CA ARG A 248 21.48 22.30 1.97
C ARG A 248 21.57 23.25 3.17
N ARG A 249 20.66 23.12 4.14
CA ARG A 249 20.78 23.85 5.40
C ARG A 249 21.89 23.17 6.22
N LYS A 250 23.08 23.78 6.22
CA LYS A 250 24.17 23.38 7.13
C LYS A 250 23.58 23.23 8.53
N ARG A 251 23.89 22.14 9.24
CA ARG A 251 23.65 22.04 10.69
C ARG A 251 24.30 23.25 11.35
N ALA A 252 23.51 24.25 11.71
CA ALA A 252 23.93 25.32 12.60
C ALA A 252 23.96 24.77 14.04
N SER A 253 24.79 23.77 14.30
CA SER A 253 24.98 23.21 15.64
C SER A 253 26.21 22.32 15.73
N VAL A 254 27.39 22.90 15.45
CA VAL A 254 28.67 22.47 16.08
C VAL A 254 29.47 23.68 16.61
N VAL A 255 29.11 24.92 16.26
CA VAL A 255 29.86 26.11 16.71
C VAL A 255 29.48 26.59 18.12
N ALA A 256 28.32 26.20 18.66
CA ALA A 256 27.90 26.64 20.00
C ALA A 256 28.55 25.86 21.17
N VAL A 257 29.07 24.65 20.93
CA VAL A 257 29.77 23.88 21.98
C VAL A 257 31.21 24.37 22.16
N ASN A 258 31.88 24.80 21.08
CA ASN A 258 33.22 25.36 21.17
C ASN A 258 33.28 26.72 21.89
N ASN A 259 32.19 27.50 21.86
CA ASN A 259 32.15 28.78 22.56
C ASN A 259 32.00 28.61 24.08
N PHE A 260 31.28 27.59 24.55
CA PHE A 260 31.16 27.32 25.99
C PHE A 260 32.49 26.83 26.57
N ASP A 261 33.19 25.94 25.86
CA ASP A 261 34.51 25.46 26.29
C ASP A 261 35.59 26.56 26.27
N SER A 262 35.55 27.46 25.29
CA SER A 262 36.48 28.60 25.22
C SER A 262 36.27 29.64 26.34
N LEU A 263 35.02 29.93 26.71
CA LEU A 263 34.67 30.85 27.80
C LEU A 263 34.97 30.25 29.19
N THR A 264 34.79 28.94 29.34
CA THR A 264 35.11 28.24 30.58
C THR A 264 36.64 28.12 30.76
N ALA A 265 37.38 27.86 29.68
CA ALA A 265 38.84 27.81 29.70
C ALA A 265 39.51 29.18 29.94
N SER A 266 38.94 30.28 29.41
CA SER A 266 39.46 31.63 29.67
C SER A 266 39.22 32.11 31.10
N ASN A 267 38.11 31.69 31.73
CA ASN A 267 37.79 32.05 33.10
C ASN A 267 38.65 31.28 34.13
N PHE A 268 38.95 30.00 33.87
CA PHE A 268 39.87 29.23 34.71
C PHE A 268 41.32 29.76 34.66
N ARG A 269 41.79 30.21 33.49
CA ARG A 269 43.15 30.76 33.34
C ARG A 269 43.34 32.14 33.99
N ARG A 270 42.27 32.93 34.16
CA ARG A 270 42.31 34.21 34.92
C ARG A 270 42.25 34.02 36.43
N GLN A 271 41.59 32.97 36.93
CA GLN A 271 41.54 32.70 38.37
C GLN A 271 42.86 32.11 38.90
N SER A 272 43.61 31.34 38.10
CA SER A 272 44.90 30.79 38.51
C SER A 272 46.05 31.81 38.58
N SER A 273 45.87 33.01 38.03
CA SER A 273 46.87 34.11 38.08
C SER A 273 46.62 35.11 39.22
N LEU A 274 45.61 34.88 40.07
CA LEU A 274 45.19 35.77 41.16
C LEU A 274 45.33 35.14 42.55
N ILE A 275 45.96 33.96 42.65
CA ILE A 275 46.29 33.34 43.93
C ILE A 275 47.78 33.60 44.17
N PRO A 276 48.16 34.43 45.17
CA PRO A 276 49.54 34.83 45.44
C PRO A 276 50.40 33.68 45.98
#